data_AF-A0AAW0SEE8-F1
#
_entry.id   AF-A0AAW0SEE8-F1
#
_cell.length_a   1.000
_cell.length_b   1.000
_cell.length_c   1.000
_cell.angle_alpha   90.00
_cell.angle_beta   90.00
_cell.angle_gamma   90.00
#
_symmetry.space_group_name_H-M   'P 1'
#
loop_
_entity.id
_entity.type
_entity.pdbx_description
1 polymer ?
#
loop_
_entity_poly.entity_id
_entity_poly.type
_entity_poly.pdbx_seq_one_letter_code
_entity_poly.pdbx_strand_id
1 'polypeptide(L)'
;MREYRERAASDSLPENVNEAKNNLHPAREAGAAAAGTLPEAWKTPNIVPIPKPGEGHKYRPLSLTSTICKMLERILLTRLTYKTGRLHFSVNGFVKHRSTANCLSNYFSYHQAKTAVFLHIEKAFDRAQPLTILRDLTKLGVK
;
A
#
# COMPACT_ATOMS: atom_id res chain seq x y z
N MET A 1 -2.83 -1.07 -17.33
CA MET A 1 -3.34 0.28 -17.68
C MET A 1 -4.17 0.29 -18.96
N ARG A 2 -3.74 -0.36 -20.06
CA ARG A 2 -4.60 -0.55 -21.25
C ARG A 2 -5.85 -1.38 -20.94
N GLU A 3 -5.68 -2.52 -20.27
CA GLU A 3 -6.78 -3.40 -19.87
C GLU A 3 -7.80 -2.74 -18.91
N TYR A 4 -7.39 -1.72 -18.13
CA TYR A 4 -8.30 -0.96 -17.26
C TYR A 4 -9.07 0.11 -18.03
N ARG A 5 -8.48 0.70 -19.08
CA ARG A 5 -9.17 1.64 -19.97
C ARG A 5 -10.25 0.96 -20.79
N GLU A 6 -10.02 -0.27 -21.24
CA GLU A 6 -11.00 -1.05 -22.00
C GLU A 6 -12.15 -1.52 -21.11
N ARG A 7 -11.87 -1.92 -19.87
CA ARG A 7 -12.89 -2.33 -18.90
C ARG A 7 -13.73 -1.15 -18.36
N ALA A 8 -13.12 0.03 -18.21
CA ALA A 8 -13.85 1.26 -17.84
C ALA A 8 -14.69 1.86 -18.98
N ALA A 9 -14.45 1.44 -20.24
CA ALA A 9 -15.23 1.87 -21.40
C ALA A 9 -16.43 0.96 -21.69
N SER A 10 -16.42 -0.29 -21.21
CA SER A 10 -17.54 -1.23 -21.34
C SER A 10 -18.58 -1.12 -20.22
N ASP A 11 -18.19 -0.55 -19.07
CA ASP A 11 -19.07 -0.40 -17.91
C ASP A 11 -19.74 0.98 -17.95
N SER A 12 -20.94 1.05 -18.54
CA SER A 12 -21.82 2.21 -18.36
C SER A 12 -22.11 2.41 -16.86
N LEU A 13 -21.98 3.66 -16.39
CA LEU A 13 -22.32 4.04 -15.02
C LEU A 13 -23.78 3.67 -14.71
N PRO A 14 -24.08 2.99 -13.59
CA PRO A 14 -25.47 2.68 -13.23
C PRO A 14 -26.23 3.98 -12.97
N GLU A 15 -27.35 4.17 -13.67
CA GLU A 15 -28.15 5.40 -13.66
C GLU A 15 -28.86 5.68 -12.31
N ASN A 16 -28.77 4.77 -11.33
CA ASN A 16 -29.48 4.96 -10.07
C ASN A 16 -28.74 4.40 -8.83
N VAL A 17 -28.71 5.21 -7.77
CA VAL A 17 -28.03 4.91 -6.49
C VAL A 17 -28.61 3.67 -5.78
N ASN A 18 -29.86 3.29 -6.10
CA ASN A 18 -30.51 2.09 -5.55
C ASN A 18 -30.06 0.79 -6.22
N GLU A 19 -29.55 0.82 -7.44
CA GLU A 19 -29.04 -0.36 -8.15
C GLU A 19 -27.65 -0.78 -7.60
N ALA A 20 -26.82 0.21 -7.22
CA ALA A 20 -25.54 -0.02 -6.56
C ALA A 20 -25.65 -0.71 -5.18
N LYS A 21 -26.80 -0.55 -4.50
CA LYS A 21 -27.08 -1.22 -3.21
C LYS A 21 -27.53 -2.66 -3.39
N ASN A 22 -28.26 -2.97 -4.46
CA ASN A 22 -28.73 -4.32 -4.75
C ASN A 22 -27.65 -5.26 -5.32
N ASN A 23 -26.57 -4.70 -5.86
CA ASN A 23 -25.39 -5.47 -6.28
C ASN A 23 -24.41 -5.78 -5.14
N LEU A 24 -24.76 -5.40 -3.89
CA LEU A 24 -23.95 -5.63 -2.70
C LEU A 24 -24.36 -6.91 -1.95
N HIS A 25 -24.66 -8.02 -2.63
CA HIS A 25 -24.58 -9.37 -2.05
C HIS A 25 -24.47 -10.41 -3.19
N PRO A 26 -23.38 -11.19 -3.21
CA PRO A 26 -23.45 -12.44 -2.47
C PRO A 26 -22.26 -12.57 -1.50
N ALA A 27 -22.40 -12.02 -0.29
CA ALA A 27 -21.67 -12.52 0.87
C ALA A 27 -22.35 -13.78 1.45
N ARG A 28 -22.67 -14.75 0.58
CA ARG A 28 -22.90 -16.14 0.99
C ARG A 28 -21.75 -16.94 0.40
N GLU A 29 -21.06 -17.64 1.30
CA GLU A 29 -19.96 -18.58 1.05
C GLU A 29 -18.56 -17.97 0.87
N ALA A 30 -17.87 -17.78 2.01
CA ALA A 30 -16.44 -18.05 2.10
C ALA A 30 -16.02 -18.19 3.57
N GLY A 31 -16.54 -19.22 4.24
CA GLY A 31 -15.84 -19.77 5.39
C GLY A 31 -14.58 -20.48 4.88
N ALA A 32 -13.44 -19.79 4.85
CA ALA A 32 -12.16 -20.42 4.55
C ALA A 32 -11.00 -19.60 5.12
N ALA A 33 -10.95 -19.40 6.43
CA ALA A 33 -9.72 -19.00 7.12
C ALA A 33 -8.91 -20.23 7.63
N ALA A 34 -9.33 -21.45 7.27
CA ALA A 34 -8.78 -22.68 7.83
C ALA A 34 -7.50 -23.20 7.13
N ALA A 35 -7.11 -22.64 5.98
CA ALA A 35 -5.99 -23.14 5.17
C ALA A 35 -4.95 -22.07 4.79
N GLY A 36 -4.94 -20.91 5.46
CA GLY A 36 -4.00 -19.82 5.15
C GLY A 36 -4.27 -19.12 3.81
N THR A 37 -5.39 -19.41 3.15
CA THR A 37 -5.82 -18.75 1.91
C THR A 37 -6.78 -17.62 2.21
N LEU A 38 -6.60 -16.47 1.55
CA LEU A 38 -7.52 -15.34 1.65
C LEU A 38 -8.49 -15.36 0.46
N PRO A 39 -9.78 -15.03 0.67
CA PRO A 39 -10.74 -14.86 -0.42
C PRO A 39 -10.25 -13.84 -1.46
N GLU A 40 -10.47 -14.10 -2.75
CA GLU A 40 -10.07 -13.17 -3.82
C GLU A 40 -10.73 -11.80 -3.71
N ALA A 41 -11.99 -11.77 -3.27
CA ALA A 41 -12.71 -10.53 -3.02
C ALA A 41 -12.01 -9.64 -1.97
N TRP A 42 -11.24 -10.22 -1.05
CA TRP A 42 -10.50 -9.44 -0.06
C TRP A 42 -9.23 -8.82 -0.65
N LYS A 43 -8.59 -9.53 -1.60
CA LYS A 43 -7.32 -9.18 -2.22
C LYS A 43 -7.46 -8.22 -3.41
N THR A 44 -8.63 -8.19 -4.05
CA THR A 44 -8.88 -7.36 -5.24
C THR A 44 -9.06 -5.89 -4.85
N PRO A 45 -8.17 -4.97 -5.26
CA PRO A 45 -8.30 -3.55 -4.93
C PRO A 45 -9.20 -2.81 -5.92
N ASN A 46 -9.98 -1.86 -5.44
CA ASN A 46 -10.59 -0.82 -6.28
C ASN A 46 -9.56 0.30 -6.51
N ILE A 47 -9.13 0.51 -7.76
CA ILE A 47 -8.09 1.51 -8.09
C ILE A 47 -8.75 2.84 -8.42
N VAL A 48 -8.50 3.85 -7.58
CA VAL A 48 -9.02 5.21 -7.79
C VAL A 48 -7.88 6.16 -8.18
N PRO A 49 -7.90 6.78 -9.38
CA PRO A 49 -6.87 7.73 -9.79
C PRO A 49 -7.08 9.09 -9.11
N ILE A 50 -6.06 9.61 -8.43
CA ILE A 50 -6.07 10.93 -7.82
C ILE A 50 -5.16 11.88 -8.63
N PRO A 51 -5.65 13.01 -9.13
CA PRO A 51 -4.83 13.95 -9.90
C PRO A 51 -3.71 14.53 -9.02
N LYS A 52 -2.52 14.70 -9.60
CA LYS A 52 -1.45 15.42 -8.92
C LYS A 52 -1.76 16.91 -8.90
N PRO A 53 -1.58 17.60 -7.75
CA PRO A 53 -1.71 19.06 -7.70
C PRO A 53 -0.81 19.74 -8.74
N GLY A 54 -1.36 20.61 -9.57
CA GLY A 54 -0.60 21.37 -10.57
C GLY A 54 -0.16 20.59 -11.82
N GLU A 55 -0.44 19.28 -11.93
CA GLU A 55 -0.06 18.46 -13.09
C GLU A 55 -1.29 17.70 -13.63
N GLY A 56 -2.15 18.40 -14.39
CA GLY A 56 -3.48 17.92 -14.81
C GLY A 56 -3.54 16.61 -15.60
N HIS A 57 -2.42 16.12 -16.13
CA HIS A 57 -2.34 14.88 -16.90
C HIS A 57 -1.69 13.70 -16.13
N LYS A 58 -1.24 13.91 -14.89
CA LYS A 58 -0.57 12.87 -14.08
C LYS A 58 -1.43 12.52 -12.88
N TYR A 59 -1.67 11.22 -12.69
CA TYR A 59 -2.47 10.67 -11.60
C TYR A 59 -1.62 9.79 -10.67
N ARG A 60 -2.01 9.72 -9.41
CA ARG A 60 -1.54 8.73 -8.44
C ARG A 60 -2.64 7.66 -8.30
N PRO A 61 -2.41 6.41 -8.73
CA PRO A 61 -3.38 5.35 -8.48
C PRO A 61 -3.42 5.02 -6.99
N LEU A 62 -4.60 5.04 -6.39
CA LEU A 62 -4.83 4.61 -5.02
C LEU A 62 -5.53 3.25 -5.01
N SER A 63 -4.87 2.23 -4.49
CA SER A 63 -5.43 0.89 -4.33
C SER A 63 -6.28 0.82 -3.06
N LEU A 64 -7.60 0.83 -3.20
CA LEU A 64 -8.53 0.66 -2.09
C LEU A 64 -8.88 -0.82 -1.92
N THR A 65 -8.19 -1.48 -1.01
CA THR A 65 -8.51 -2.86 -0.60
C THR A 65 -9.74 -2.90 0.32
N SER A 66 -10.33 -4.09 0.45
CA SER A 66 -11.44 -4.34 1.38
C SER A 66 -11.05 -3.97 2.82
N THR A 67 -12.03 -3.53 3.63
CA THR A 67 -11.78 -3.18 5.04
C THR A 67 -11.18 -4.34 5.82
N ILE A 68 -11.59 -5.57 5.51
CA ILE A 68 -11.05 -6.77 6.15
C ILE A 68 -9.58 -6.99 5.77
N CYS A 69 -9.22 -6.79 4.50
CA CYS A 69 -7.83 -6.86 4.06
C CYS A 69 -6.96 -5.78 4.74
N LYS A 70 -7.44 -4.53 4.83
CA LYS A 70 -6.75 -3.46 5.58
C LYS A 70 -6.55 -3.82 7.05
N MET A 71 -7.55 -4.43 7.69
CA MET A 71 -7.45 -4.88 9.08
C MET A 71 -6.38 -5.97 9.22
N LEU A 72 -6.36 -6.94 8.32
CA LEU A 72 -5.34 -7.98 8.28
C LEU A 72 -3.94 -7.40 8.08
N GLU A 73 -3.76 -6.47 7.13
CA GLU A 73 -2.49 -5.77 6.91
C GLU A 73 -1.99 -5.07 8.19
N ARG A 74 -2.89 -4.45 8.96
CA ARG A 74 -2.55 -3.80 10.24
C ARG A 74 -2.13 -4.81 11.32
N ILE A 75 -2.81 -5.95 11.41
CA ILE A 75 -2.44 -7.04 12.31
C ILE A 75 -1.05 -7.58 11.92
N LEU A 76 -0.84 -7.86 10.63
CA LEU A 76 0.44 -8.34 10.10
C LEU A 76 1.57 -7.34 10.35
N LEU A 77 1.37 -6.06 10.04
CA LEU A 77 2.36 -5.00 10.31
C LEU A 77 2.76 -4.97 11.78
N THR A 78 1.81 -5.12 12.70
CA THR A 78 2.06 -5.11 14.13
C THR A 78 2.92 -6.31 14.55
N ARG A 79 2.60 -7.51 14.05
CA ARG A 79 3.34 -8.75 14.33
C ARG A 79 4.74 -8.72 13.70
N LEU A 80 4.86 -8.24 12.47
CA LEU A 80 6.13 -8.09 11.77
C LEU A 80 7.04 -7.11 12.52
N THR A 81 6.53 -5.93 12.89
CA THR A 81 7.32 -4.94 13.63
C THR A 81 7.82 -5.49 14.97
N TYR A 82 7.00 -6.29 15.66
CA TYR A 82 7.41 -6.96 16.89
C TYR A 82 8.55 -7.97 16.64
N LYS A 83 8.49 -8.73 15.53
CA LYS A 83 9.47 -9.76 15.18
C LYS A 83 10.78 -9.20 14.63
N THR A 84 10.73 -8.22 13.73
CA THR A 84 11.90 -7.66 13.05
C THR A 84 12.65 -6.62 13.88
N GLY A 85 12.09 -6.20 15.02
CA GLY A 85 12.70 -5.19 15.89
C GLY A 85 12.63 -3.78 15.32
N ARG A 86 13.47 -2.89 15.85
CA ARG A 86 13.49 -1.48 15.48
C ARG A 86 14.26 -1.26 14.18
N LEU A 87 13.71 -0.42 13.31
CA LEU A 87 14.40 0.08 12.13
C LEU A 87 15.60 0.95 12.54
N HIS A 88 16.56 1.07 11.62
CA HIS A 88 17.72 1.93 11.81
C HIS A 88 17.31 3.37 12.16
N PHE A 89 18.08 4.03 13.03
CA PHE A 89 17.71 5.34 13.59
C PHE A 89 17.62 6.46 12.54
N SER A 90 18.20 6.29 11.35
CA SER A 90 18.10 7.25 10.25
C SER A 90 16.77 7.16 9.48
N VAL A 91 15.97 6.12 9.69
CA VAL A 91 14.68 5.96 9.01
C VAL A 91 13.62 6.83 9.67
N ASN A 92 13.04 7.75 8.91
CA ASN A 92 11.99 8.65 9.37
C ASN A 92 10.64 8.41 8.67
N GLY A 93 10.63 7.82 7.48
CA GLY A 93 9.42 7.50 6.73
C GLY A 93 8.71 6.27 7.29
N PHE A 94 7.38 6.33 7.37
CA PHE A 94 6.52 5.20 7.80
C PHE A 94 6.80 4.64 9.20
N VAL A 95 7.47 5.42 10.08
CA VAL A 95 7.74 5.04 11.48
C VAL A 95 6.82 5.83 12.42
N LYS A 96 6.24 5.16 13.42
CA LYS A 96 5.43 5.83 14.44
C LYS A 96 6.25 6.92 15.16
N HIS A 97 5.61 8.06 15.42
CA HIS A 97 6.21 9.22 16.10
C HIS A 97 7.41 9.84 15.37
N ARG A 98 7.55 9.62 14.06
CA ARG A 98 8.54 10.30 13.21
C ARG A 98 7.86 10.97 12.03
N SER A 99 8.45 12.05 11.56
CA SER A 99 7.95 12.88 10.48
C SER A 99 9.09 13.41 9.59
N THR A 100 8.73 14.05 8.49
CA THR A 100 9.69 14.75 7.63
C THR A 100 10.43 15.87 8.38
N ALA A 101 9.78 16.50 9.37
CA ALA A 101 10.43 17.51 10.21
C ALA A 101 11.57 16.91 11.05
N ASN A 102 11.39 15.69 11.58
CA ASN A 102 12.46 14.97 12.28
C ASN A 102 13.62 14.64 11.34
N CYS A 103 13.31 14.24 10.10
CA CYS A 103 14.33 13.97 9.09
C CYS A 103 15.19 15.22 8.80
N LEU A 104 14.53 16.37 8.63
CA LEU A 104 15.20 17.64 8.35
C LEU A 104 16.01 18.14 9.55
N SER A 105 15.43 18.05 10.75
CA SER A 105 16.13 18.41 12.00
C SER A 105 17.40 17.56 12.18
N ASN A 106 17.29 16.23 12.05
CA ASN A 106 18.43 15.34 12.12
C ASN A 106 19.49 15.67 11.07
N TYR A 107 19.09 16.01 9.85
CA TYR A 107 20.03 16.41 8.81
C TYR A 107 20.88 17.61 9.26
N PHE A 108 20.24 18.69 9.73
CA PHE A 108 20.96 19.89 10.18
C PHE A 108 21.72 19.70 11.49
N SER A 109 21.24 18.86 12.40
CA SER A 109 21.91 18.63 13.69
C SER A 109 23.16 17.76 13.57
N TYR A 110 23.16 16.75 12.69
CA TYR A 110 24.23 15.76 12.62
C TYR A 110 25.17 15.93 11.43
N HIS A 111 24.77 16.66 10.38
CA HIS A 111 25.59 16.82 9.19
C HIS A 111 26.03 18.27 9.01
N GLN A 112 27.36 18.48 9.07
CA GLN A 112 28.02 19.72 8.65
C GLN A 112 28.48 19.64 7.17
N ALA A 113 27.94 18.68 6.42
CA ALA A 113 28.34 18.45 5.05
C ALA A 113 27.96 19.65 4.17
N LYS A 114 28.91 20.12 3.36
CA LYS A 114 28.70 21.20 2.38
C LYS A 114 27.91 20.75 1.15
N THR A 115 27.77 19.43 0.97
CA THR A 115 27.16 18.82 -0.21
C THR A 115 26.16 17.75 0.23
N ALA A 116 24.99 17.74 -0.41
CA ALA A 116 23.95 16.74 -0.22
C ALA A 116 23.67 16.01 -1.54
N VAL A 117 23.40 14.71 -1.47
CA VAL A 117 22.95 13.90 -2.61
C VAL A 117 21.52 13.45 -2.34
N PHE A 118 20.62 13.78 -3.25
CA PHE A 118 19.21 13.40 -3.17
C PHE A 118 18.94 12.27 -4.16
N LEU A 119 18.47 11.13 -3.65
CA LEU A 119 18.09 9.97 -4.45
C LEU A 119 16.56 9.83 -4.47
N HIS A 120 16.00 9.66 -5.67
CA HIS A 120 14.59 9.34 -5.86
C HIS A 120 14.44 8.05 -6.66
N ILE A 121 13.70 7.09 -6.10
CA ILE A 121 13.36 5.85 -6.78
C ILE A 121 11.99 6.01 -7.40
N GLU A 122 11.94 6.05 -8.73
CA GLU A 122 10.67 6.09 -9.46
C GLU A 122 9.89 4.80 -9.18
N LYS A 123 8.57 4.89 -8.97
CA LYS A 123 7.66 3.73 -8.78
C LYS A 123 8.20 2.66 -7.81
N ALA A 124 8.74 3.10 -6.66
CA ALA A 124 9.41 2.20 -5.71
C ALA A 124 8.56 1.00 -5.29
N PHE A 125 7.24 1.18 -5.09
CA PHE A 125 6.32 0.10 -4.72
C PHE A 125 6.08 -0.89 -5.86
N ASP A 126 5.99 -0.41 -7.11
CA ASP A 126 5.80 -1.29 -8.29
C ASP A 126 7.09 -2.07 -8.62
N ARG A 127 8.25 -1.51 -8.28
CA ARG A 127 9.56 -2.13 -8.49
C ARG A 127 9.99 -3.06 -7.36
N ALA A 128 9.30 -3.04 -6.22
CA ALA A 128 9.62 -3.88 -5.07
C ALA A 128 9.31 -5.34 -5.39
N GLN A 129 10.32 -6.22 -5.38
CA GLN A 129 10.16 -7.64 -5.72
C GLN A 129 9.65 -8.45 -4.53
N PRO A 130 8.45 -9.07 -4.60
CA PRO A 130 7.88 -9.81 -3.48
C PRO A 130 8.77 -10.94 -2.96
N LEU A 131 9.42 -11.70 -3.86
CA LEU A 131 10.31 -12.79 -3.47
C LEU A 131 11.54 -12.31 -2.70
N THR A 132 12.07 -11.15 -3.06
CA THR A 132 13.21 -10.55 -2.35
C THR A 132 12.82 -10.13 -0.94
N ILE A 133 11.64 -9.49 -0.79
CA ILE A 133 11.09 -9.12 0.52
C ILE A 133 10.88 -10.37 1.38
N LEU A 134 10.25 -11.42 0.83
CA LEU A 134 10.01 -12.66 1.55
C LEU A 134 11.32 -13.31 2.02
N ARG A 135 12.32 -13.40 1.14
CA ARG A 135 13.65 -13.93 1.48
C ARG A 135 14.30 -13.16 2.63
N ASP A 136 14.21 -11.84 2.62
CA ASP A 136 14.81 -11.02 3.66
C ASP A 136 14.03 -11.12 4.99
N LEU A 137 12.70 -11.24 4.95
CA LEU A 137 11.89 -11.55 6.12
C LEU A 137 12.22 -12.94 6.70
N THR A 138 12.46 -13.94 5.86
CA THR A 138 12.89 -15.28 6.30
C THR A 138 14.23 -15.24 7.01
N LYS A 139 15.20 -14.45 6.52
CA LYS A 139 16.48 -14.23 7.21
C LYS A 139 16.31 -13.58 8.58
N LEU A 140 15.28 -12.76 8.76
CA LEU A 140 14.91 -12.16 10.04
C LEU A 140 14.05 -13.09 10.93
N GLY A 141 13.84 -14.34 10.52
CA GLY A 141 13.13 -15.35 11.31
C GLY A 141 11.60 -15.34 11.17
N VAL A 142 11.06 -14.62 10.17
CA VAL A 142 9.64 -14.69 9.81
C VAL A 142 9.42 -15.90 8.90
N LYS A 143 8.57 -16.84 9.33
CA LYS A 143 8.27 -18.10 8.63
C LYS A 143 6.79 -18.17 8.29
#